data_AF-A0A3N5RVA5-F1
#
_entry.id   AF-A0A3N5RVA5-F1
#
_cell.length_a   1.000
_cell.length_b   1.000
_cell.length_c   1.000
_cell.angle_alpha   90.00
_cell.angle_beta   90.00
_cell.angle_gamma   90.00
#
_symmetry.space_group_name_H-M   'P 1'
#
loop_
_entity.id
_entity.type
_entity.pdbx_description
1 polymer ?
#
loop_
_entity_poly.entity_id
_entity_poly.type
_entity_poly.pdbx_seq_one_letter_code
_entity_poly.pdbx_strand_id
1 'polypeptide(L)'
;MNYVQHVLKGKIFSETHGKDIDALTWNPHSKFKGVALKHLVTGEMTQGKFSCHLVKVQAGFEIGEHVHENQWELHEVLEGNGKGVLLQQEMAYVPGTFAVIPQGQVHKITAGESDLYLFAKFVPALL
;
A
#
# COMPACT_ATOMS: atom_id res chain seq x y z
N MET A 1 -5.05 -20.25 6.19
CA MET A 1 -5.46 -19.11 5.34
C MET A 1 -4.41 -18.03 5.54
N ASN A 2 -3.78 -17.51 4.47
CA ASN A 2 -2.83 -16.40 4.62
C ASN A 2 -3.59 -15.12 5.05
N TYR A 3 -2.89 -14.15 5.65
CA TYR A 3 -3.52 -12.95 6.22
C TYR A 3 -4.19 -12.07 5.14
N VAL A 4 -3.61 -11.97 3.95
CA VAL A 4 -4.18 -11.19 2.84
C VAL A 4 -5.52 -11.74 2.39
N GLN A 5 -5.68 -13.08 2.31
CA GLN A 5 -6.97 -13.71 2.00
C GLN A 5 -8.02 -13.45 3.07
N HIS A 6 -7.62 -13.28 4.34
CA HIS A 6 -8.53 -12.85 5.40
C HIS A 6 -8.98 -11.41 5.19
N VAL A 7 -8.05 -10.49 4.90
CA VAL A 7 -8.36 -9.09 4.56
C VAL A 7 -9.30 -9.00 3.35
N LEU A 8 -9.03 -9.76 2.29
CA LEU A 8 -9.85 -9.74 1.07
C LEU A 8 -11.30 -10.15 1.29
N LYS A 9 -11.58 -11.04 2.25
CA LYS A 9 -12.94 -11.44 2.65
C LYS A 9 -13.56 -10.49 3.69
N GLY A 10 -12.82 -9.46 4.10
CA GLY A 10 -13.25 -8.46 5.05
C GLY A 10 -14.17 -7.42 4.43
N LYS A 11 -14.57 -6.46 5.26
CA LYS A 11 -15.45 -5.34 4.88
C LYS A 11 -14.84 -4.03 5.33
N ILE A 12 -15.16 -2.97 4.60
CA ILE A 12 -14.93 -1.59 5.01
C ILE A 12 -16.27 -1.00 5.43
N PHE A 13 -16.29 -0.31 6.56
CA PHE A 13 -17.45 0.45 7.03
C PHE A 13 -17.09 1.93 7.11
N SER A 14 -18.01 2.79 6.65
CA SER A 14 -18.00 4.23 6.88
C SER A 14 -19.30 4.66 7.55
N GLU A 15 -19.44 5.96 7.85
CA GLU A 15 -20.65 6.51 8.45
C GLU A 15 -21.92 6.23 7.64
N THR A 16 -21.79 6.02 6.32
CA THR A 16 -22.94 5.91 5.42
C THR A 16 -23.03 4.57 4.69
N HIS A 17 -21.94 3.79 4.57
CA HIS A 17 -21.92 2.60 3.72
C HIS A 17 -20.98 1.50 4.23
N GLY A 18 -21.34 0.24 3.93
CA GLY A 18 -20.44 -0.92 4.03
C GLY A 18 -20.08 -1.44 2.64
N LYS A 19 -18.82 -1.81 2.42
CA LYS A 19 -18.35 -2.42 1.17
C LYS A 19 -17.54 -3.69 1.45
N ASP A 20 -17.82 -4.75 0.71
CA ASP A 20 -17.00 -5.97 0.73
C ASP A 20 -15.68 -5.70 0.00
N ILE A 21 -14.56 -6.11 0.60
CA ILE A 21 -13.23 -5.82 0.04
C ILE A 21 -12.97 -6.64 -1.24
N ASP A 22 -13.50 -7.85 -1.34
CA ASP A 22 -13.36 -8.72 -2.52
C ASP A 22 -14.04 -8.11 -3.75
N ALA A 23 -15.18 -7.45 -3.57
CA ALA A 23 -15.94 -6.75 -4.61
C ALA A 23 -15.23 -5.51 -5.20
N LEU A 24 -14.21 -4.97 -4.52
CA LEU A 24 -13.41 -3.86 -5.06
C LEU A 24 -12.54 -4.31 -6.23
N THR A 25 -12.31 -3.47 -7.23
CA THR A 25 -11.41 -3.80 -8.34
C THR A 25 -9.94 -3.61 -7.94
N TRP A 26 -9.06 -4.51 -8.40
CA TRP A 26 -7.62 -4.24 -8.42
C TRP A 26 -7.30 -3.29 -9.57
N ASN A 27 -6.78 -2.11 -9.24
CA ASN A 27 -6.43 -1.07 -10.21
C ASN A 27 -4.93 -1.14 -10.50
N PRO A 28 -4.49 -1.45 -11.73
CA PRO A 28 -3.07 -1.40 -12.09
C PRO A 28 -2.51 0.00 -11.85
N HIS A 29 -1.30 0.09 -11.29
CA HIS A 29 -0.63 1.37 -11.12
C HIS A 29 -0.23 1.94 -12.48
N SER A 30 -0.57 3.20 -12.76
CA SER A 30 -0.36 3.82 -14.07
C SER A 30 1.12 3.94 -14.46
N LYS A 31 2.02 4.03 -13.47
CA LYS A 31 3.46 4.20 -13.68
C LYS A 31 4.31 2.95 -13.45
N PHE A 32 3.83 1.99 -12.65
CA PHE A 32 4.65 0.90 -12.13
C PHE A 32 4.08 -0.43 -12.56
N LYS A 33 4.76 -1.07 -13.52
CA LYS A 33 4.37 -2.39 -14.02
C LYS A 33 4.43 -3.42 -12.89
N GLY A 34 3.46 -4.34 -12.86
CA GLY A 34 3.37 -5.37 -11.81
C GLY A 34 2.84 -4.85 -10.47
N VAL A 35 2.46 -3.57 -10.38
CA VAL A 35 1.86 -3.00 -9.17
C VAL A 35 0.36 -2.82 -9.39
N ALA A 36 -0.46 -3.21 -8.41
CA ALA A 36 -1.89 -2.99 -8.42
C ALA A 36 -2.42 -2.63 -7.03
N LEU A 37 -3.51 -1.86 -6.97
CA LEU A 37 -4.07 -1.33 -5.74
C LEU A 37 -5.58 -1.60 -5.65
N LYS A 38 -6.04 -2.03 -4.46
CA LYS A 38 -7.43 -1.85 -4.04
C LYS A 38 -7.50 -0.62 -3.14
N HIS A 39 -8.29 0.38 -3.53
CA HIS A 39 -8.51 1.56 -2.72
C HIS A 39 -9.52 1.25 -1.61
N LEU A 40 -9.02 0.93 -0.42
CA LEU A 40 -9.86 0.54 0.72
C LEU A 40 -10.51 1.76 1.38
N VAL A 41 -9.74 2.83 1.56
CA VAL A 41 -10.22 4.11 2.05
C VAL A 41 -9.72 5.20 1.10
N THR A 42 -10.62 6.05 0.63
CA THR A 42 -10.33 7.21 -0.22
C THR A 42 -10.51 8.52 0.55
N GLY A 43 -10.02 9.62 -0.01
CA GLY A 43 -10.14 10.97 0.52
C GLY A 43 -11.59 11.42 0.58
N GLU A 44 -12.44 10.98 -0.35
CA GLU A 44 -13.89 11.21 -0.28
C GLU A 44 -14.48 10.67 1.03
N MET A 45 -14.08 9.47 1.46
CA MET A 45 -14.58 8.85 2.70
C MET A 45 -14.10 9.57 3.97
N THR A 46 -12.99 10.30 3.88
CA THR A 46 -12.31 10.89 5.04
C THR A 46 -12.26 12.40 5.02
N GLN A 47 -12.91 13.04 4.05
CA GLN A 47 -12.83 14.49 3.78
C GLN A 47 -11.36 14.95 3.60
N GLY A 48 -10.57 14.13 2.89
CA GLY A 48 -9.16 14.38 2.58
C GLY A 48 -8.19 14.11 3.72
N LYS A 49 -8.65 13.63 4.89
CA LYS A 49 -7.80 13.46 6.08
C LYS A 49 -6.82 12.30 5.97
N PHE A 50 -7.23 11.18 5.38
CA PHE A 50 -6.34 10.06 5.09
C PHE A 50 -6.89 9.12 4.01
N SER A 51 -6.02 8.31 3.43
CA SER A 51 -6.40 7.22 2.53
C SER A 51 -5.64 5.95 2.89
N CYS A 52 -6.19 4.79 2.52
CA CYS A 52 -5.59 3.48 2.75
C CYS A 52 -5.80 2.59 1.52
N HIS A 53 -4.73 1.97 1.05
CA HIS A 53 -4.75 1.12 -0.11
C HIS A 53 -4.11 -0.23 0.23
N LEU A 54 -4.74 -1.32 -0.19
CA LEU A 54 -4.08 -2.61 -0.25
C LEU A 54 -3.29 -2.65 -1.56
N VAL A 55 -1.97 -2.68 -1.45
CA VAL A 55 -1.05 -2.69 -2.57
C VAL A 55 -0.53 -4.11 -2.77
N LYS A 56 -0.48 -4.53 -4.03
CA LYS A 56 0.20 -5.74 -4.49
C LYS A 56 1.35 -5.32 -5.39
N VAL A 57 2.54 -5.82 -5.11
CA VAL A 57 3.71 -5.75 -6.01
C VAL A 57 4.04 -7.16 -6.44
N GLN A 58 3.95 -7.44 -7.73
CA GLN A 58 4.26 -8.75 -8.29
C GLN A 58 5.73 -9.11 -8.05
N ALA A 59 6.03 -10.40 -7.82
CA ALA A 59 7.39 -10.91 -7.68
C ALA A 59 8.33 -10.39 -8.79
N GLY A 60 9.51 -9.91 -8.40
CA GLY A 60 10.50 -9.31 -9.30
C GLY A 60 10.16 -7.92 -9.86
N PHE A 61 9.01 -7.34 -9.51
CA PHE A 61 8.66 -5.95 -9.86
C PHE A 61 8.89 -5.00 -8.69
N GLU A 62 8.74 -3.70 -8.96
CA GLU A 62 8.96 -2.65 -7.98
C GLU A 62 7.94 -1.52 -8.10
N ILE A 63 7.70 -0.89 -6.95
CA ILE A 63 7.32 0.50 -6.88
C ILE A 63 8.64 1.26 -6.97
N GLY A 64 8.96 1.76 -8.17
CA GLY A 64 10.22 2.46 -8.43
C GLY A 64 10.39 3.71 -7.58
N GLU A 65 11.52 4.40 -7.72
CA GLU A 65 11.77 5.64 -6.96
C GLU A 65 10.65 6.66 -7.17
N HIS A 66 10.09 7.14 -6.06
CA HIS A 66 9.04 8.13 -6.05
C HIS A 66 9.03 8.92 -4.74
N VAL A 67 8.25 10.01 -4.74
CA VAL A 67 8.10 10.93 -3.61
C VAL A 67 6.65 11.39 -3.49
N HIS A 68 6.19 11.54 -2.27
CA HIS A 68 4.94 12.21 -1.93
C HIS A 68 5.26 13.52 -1.20
N GLU A 69 5.15 14.64 -1.91
CA GLU A 69 5.57 15.96 -1.40
C GLU A 69 4.76 16.43 -0.19
N ASN A 70 3.48 16.03 -0.12
CA ASN A 70 2.52 16.59 0.82
C ASN A 70 2.01 15.59 1.85
N GLN A 71 2.35 14.30 1.72
CA GLN A 71 1.79 13.23 2.53
C GLN A 71 2.86 12.55 3.37
N TRP A 72 2.55 12.35 4.65
CA TRP A 72 3.14 11.25 5.40
C TRP A 72 2.58 9.93 4.88
N GLU A 73 3.45 8.93 4.82
CA GLU A 73 3.10 7.61 4.35
C GLU A 73 3.50 6.53 5.37
N LEU A 74 2.62 5.55 5.53
CA LEU A 74 2.85 4.37 6.37
C LEU A 74 2.63 3.11 5.55
N HIS A 75 3.70 2.36 5.36
CA HIS A 75 3.63 0.98 4.88
C HIS A 75 3.49 0.01 6.05
N GLU A 76 2.62 -0.98 5.87
CA GLU A 76 2.47 -2.14 6.75
C GLU A 76 2.46 -3.40 5.90
N VAL A 77 3.53 -4.20 5.97
CA VAL A 77 3.68 -5.39 5.14
C VAL A 77 2.86 -6.54 5.71
N LEU A 78 2.03 -7.12 4.85
CA LEU A 78 1.07 -8.16 5.21
C LEU A 78 1.55 -9.56 4.83
N GLU A 79 2.18 -9.69 3.67
CA GLU A 79 2.59 -10.97 3.09
C GLU A 79 3.67 -10.78 2.04
N GLY A 80 4.44 -11.83 1.81
CA GLY A 80 5.49 -11.87 0.79
C GLY A 80 6.84 -11.43 1.34
N ASN A 81 7.78 -11.16 0.45
CA ASN A 81 9.10 -10.68 0.81
C ASN A 81 9.60 -9.65 -0.20
N GLY A 82 10.43 -8.73 0.26
CA GLY A 82 11.01 -7.69 -0.57
C GLY A 82 11.96 -6.80 0.21
N LYS A 83 12.28 -5.67 -0.39
CA LYS A 83 13.21 -4.67 0.15
C LYS A 83 12.66 -3.27 -0.12
N GLY A 84 12.74 -2.42 0.89
CA GLY A 84 12.54 -0.97 0.76
C GLY A 84 13.87 -0.23 0.83
N VAL A 85 13.93 0.93 0.19
CA VAL A 85 15.02 1.91 0.33
C VAL A 85 14.41 3.25 0.67
N LEU A 86 14.85 3.86 1.78
CA LEU A 86 14.44 5.19 2.25
C LEU A 86 15.68 5.89 2.82
N LEU A 87 15.97 7.12 2.39
CA LEU A 87 17.14 7.87 2.90
C LEU A 87 18.47 7.08 2.83
N GLN A 88 18.66 6.32 1.74
CA GLN A 88 19.81 5.41 1.54
C GLN A 88 19.89 4.23 2.52
N GLN A 89 18.91 4.06 3.40
CA GLN A 89 18.79 2.91 4.28
C GLN A 89 17.93 1.83 3.63
N GLU A 90 18.44 0.61 3.67
CA GLU A 90 17.72 -0.57 3.21
C GLU A 90 16.89 -1.16 4.36
N MET A 91 15.67 -1.58 4.04
CA MET A 91 14.73 -2.18 4.98
C MET A 91 14.21 -3.49 4.43
N ALA A 92 14.18 -4.55 5.24
CA ALA A 92 13.53 -5.79 4.86
C ALA A 92 12.00 -5.59 4.88
N TYR A 93 11.34 -5.79 3.73
CA TYR A 93 9.89 -5.76 3.63
C TYR A 93 9.37 -7.20 3.74
N VAL A 94 9.07 -7.60 4.96
CA VAL A 94 8.54 -8.92 5.33
C VAL A 94 7.33 -8.72 6.25
N PRO A 95 6.45 -9.73 6.45
CA PRO A 95 5.22 -9.55 7.22
C PRO A 95 5.50 -9.01 8.63
N GLY A 96 4.77 -7.96 9.01
CA GLY A 96 4.97 -7.24 10.27
C GLY A 96 5.96 -6.07 10.21
N THR A 97 6.64 -5.85 9.07
CA THR A 97 7.42 -4.62 8.86
C THR A 97 6.49 -3.42 8.72
N PHE A 98 6.76 -2.37 9.50
CA PHE A 98 6.20 -1.04 9.32
C PHE A 98 7.29 -0.08 8.84
N ALA A 99 7.02 0.67 7.78
CA ALA A 99 7.90 1.75 7.34
C ALA A 99 7.16 3.08 7.42
N VAL A 100 7.72 4.00 8.22
CA VAL A 100 7.21 5.37 8.36
C VAL A 100 8.01 6.25 7.41
N ILE A 101 7.36 6.75 6.37
CA ILE A 101 7.98 7.51 5.30
C ILE A 101 7.58 8.98 5.47
N PRO A 102 8.53 9.88 5.74
CA PRO A 102 8.24 11.31 5.85
C PRO A 102 7.88 11.91 4.49
N GLN A 103 7.05 12.95 4.52
CA GLN A 103 6.74 13.75 3.33
C GLN A 103 8.01 14.29 2.66
N GLY A 104 8.00 14.35 1.33
CA GLY A 104 9.13 14.83 0.52
C GLY A 104 10.33 13.89 0.49
N GLN A 105 10.24 12.67 1.03
CA GLN A 105 11.34 11.70 0.99
C GLN A 105 11.20 10.71 -0.15
N VAL A 106 12.23 10.65 -0.99
CA VAL A 106 12.34 9.66 -2.07
C VAL A 106 12.51 8.28 -1.46
N HIS A 107 11.72 7.32 -1.95
CA HIS A 107 11.81 5.94 -1.53
C HIS A 107 11.41 4.98 -2.66
N LYS A 108 11.75 3.70 -2.47
CA LYS A 108 11.56 2.62 -3.46
C LYS A 108 11.26 1.30 -2.78
N ILE A 109 10.35 0.51 -3.32
CA ILE A 109 10.00 -0.83 -2.83
C ILE A 109 10.16 -1.86 -3.95
N THR A 110 10.95 -2.91 -3.72
CA THR A 110 11.14 -4.02 -4.67
C THR A 110 10.62 -5.32 -4.06
N ALA A 111 9.72 -6.01 -4.77
CA ALA A 111 9.28 -7.34 -4.38
C ALA A 111 10.38 -8.38 -4.71
N GLY A 112 10.52 -9.38 -3.83
CA GLY A 112 11.46 -10.47 -3.99
C GLY A 112 10.91 -11.58 -4.89
N GLU A 113 11.10 -12.83 -4.45
CA GLU A 113 10.70 -14.03 -5.19
C GLU A 113 9.19 -14.31 -5.13
N SER A 114 8.48 -13.67 -4.20
CA SER A 114 7.04 -13.78 -4.04
C SER A 114 6.35 -12.43 -4.22
N ASP A 115 5.06 -12.47 -4.52
CA ASP A 115 4.23 -11.25 -4.54
C ASP A 115 4.22 -10.63 -3.15
N LEU A 116 4.50 -9.33 -3.08
CA LEU A 116 4.51 -8.55 -1.86
C LEU A 116 3.17 -7.83 -1.71
N TYR A 117 2.57 -7.95 -0.53
CA TYR A 117 1.34 -7.27 -0.18
C TYR A 117 1.55 -6.37 1.04
N LEU A 118 1.07 -5.13 0.94
CA LEU A 118 1.17 -4.17 2.04
C LEU A 118 -0.04 -3.24 2.06
N PHE A 119 -0.36 -2.70 3.22
CA PHE A 119 -1.18 -1.49 3.30
C PHE A 119 -0.29 -0.27 3.13
N ALA A 120 -0.66 0.63 2.21
CA ALA A 120 -0.10 1.97 2.11
C ALA A 120 -1.15 2.98 2.59
N LYS A 121 -0.80 3.75 3.61
CA LYS A 121 -1.68 4.76 4.21
C LYS A 121 -1.06 6.13 4.03
N PHE A 122 -1.85 7.10 3.59
CA PHE A 122 -1.39 8.46 3.33
C PHE A 122 -2.14 9.46 4.20
N VAL A 123 -1.41 10.41 4.78
CA VAL A 123 -1.96 11.50 5.61
C VAL A 123 -1.31 12.83 5.18
N PRO A 124 -2.04 13.79 4.58
CA PRO A 124 -3.44 13.71 4.15
C PRO A 124 -3.67 12.67 3.04
N ALA A 125 -4.92 12.47 2.63
CA ALA A 125 -5.27 11.50 1.59
C ALA A 125 -4.52 11.77 0.27
N LEU A 126 -4.14 10.70 -0.44
CA LEU A 126 -3.52 10.78 -1.77
C LEU A 126 -4.58 10.71 -2.90
N LEU A 127 -5.67 9.97 -2.65
CA LEU A 127 -6.84 9.75 -3.51
C LEU A 127 -8.07 9.74 -2.62
#